data_AF-A0A9E1LYT0-F1
#
_entry.id   AF-A0A9E1LYT0-F1
#
_cell.length_a   1.000
_cell.length_b   1.000
_cell.length_c   1.000
_cell.angle_alpha   90.00
_cell.angle_beta   90.00
_cell.angle_gamma   90.00
#
_symmetry.space_group_name_H-M   'P 1'
#
loop_
_entity.id
_entity.type
_entity.pdbx_description
1 polymer ?
#
loop_
_entity_poly.entity_id
_entity_poly.type
_entity_poly.pdbx_seq_one_letter_code
_entity_poly.pdbx_strand_id
1 'polypeptide(L)'
;SGTVSADGTALGDTPFADNVQIIDTTSEGVAGAVRPSRLSGVTLSESNVRYYTTNSAGQIDRVILDDVTGDLWEYAALDSVRRLTDEAAKKIDKKISDKAQDAAREAAGLPAATTTKVDKTDEETFQDVKNILFPSTSDVLYGLIDGSVVSSTWNTLTGKTDQLFSYVLRRTGDSVGGTLGDFLNYLGEGATYVCYSGGKQVAYSTATKYPVIAGGIAIGRSADGKAINRMLQLSPVVVDKLGAASVMSGDKRYETADDMQVYLWSNGQYFATSLPKINTEDYKLIGWYDNFGCAGGKKIRILVAVKTN
;
A
#
# COMPACT_ATOMS: atom_id res chain seq x y z
N SER A 1 0.96 29.57 -5.42
CA SER A 1 0.16 28.50 -6.03
C SER A 1 0.28 28.60 -7.55
N GLY A 2 -0.05 27.53 -8.29
CA GLY A 2 0.03 27.50 -9.75
C GLY A 2 0.02 26.07 -10.29
N THR A 3 -0.12 25.89 -11.60
CA THR A 3 -0.01 24.57 -12.24
C THR A 3 1.35 24.46 -12.91
N VAL A 4 2.04 23.35 -12.68
CA VAL A 4 3.29 23.07 -13.39
C VAL A 4 2.96 22.78 -14.85
N SER A 5 3.68 23.40 -15.77
CA SER A 5 3.46 23.25 -17.21
C SER A 5 3.55 21.78 -17.64
N ALA A 6 2.91 21.42 -18.75
CA ALA A 6 2.86 20.02 -19.21
C ALA A 6 4.25 19.44 -19.50
N ASP A 7 5.18 20.27 -19.97
CA ASP A 7 6.58 19.91 -20.20
C ASP A 7 7.45 19.98 -18.93
N GLY A 8 6.89 20.42 -17.79
CA GLY A 8 7.57 20.46 -16.50
C GLY A 8 8.58 21.59 -16.37
N THR A 9 8.47 22.66 -17.16
CA THR A 9 9.48 23.75 -17.23
C THR A 9 9.10 25.02 -16.48
N ALA A 10 7.85 25.15 -16.00
CA ALA A 10 7.39 26.34 -15.29
C ALA A 10 6.32 26.01 -14.24
N LEU A 11 6.17 26.87 -13.23
CA LEU A 11 5.04 26.88 -12.29
C LEU A 11 4.18 28.12 -12.54
N GLY A 12 3.01 27.94 -13.14
CA GLY A 12 2.25 29.06 -13.71
C GLY A 12 3.07 29.74 -14.80
N ASP A 13 3.19 31.06 -14.72
CA ASP A 13 3.99 31.84 -15.67
C ASP A 13 5.47 31.96 -15.26
N THR A 14 5.86 31.42 -14.09
CA THR A 14 7.23 31.52 -13.57
C THR A 14 8.07 30.32 -14.02
N PRO A 15 9.09 30.50 -14.86
CA PRO A 15 9.92 29.40 -15.33
C PRO A 15 10.75 28.78 -14.21
N PHE A 16 11.02 27.48 -14.32
CA PHE A 16 12.09 26.83 -13.58
C PHE A 16 13.43 27.15 -14.24
N ALA A 17 14.47 27.33 -13.41
CA ALA A 17 15.84 27.38 -13.90
C ALA A 17 16.26 25.98 -14.41
N ASP A 18 17.20 25.92 -15.36
CA ASP A 18 17.71 24.64 -15.91
C ASP A 18 18.24 23.69 -14.83
N ASN A 19 18.75 24.25 -13.73
CA ASN A 19 19.30 23.53 -12.58
C ASN A 19 18.39 23.59 -11.33
N VAL A 20 17.08 23.75 -11.54
CA VAL A 20 16.11 23.85 -10.43
C VAL A 20 16.25 22.68 -9.44
N GLN A 21 16.25 23.01 -8.16
CA GLN A 21 16.25 22.05 -7.07
C GLN A 21 14.85 21.90 -6.52
N ILE A 22 14.18 20.80 -6.87
CA ILE A 22 12.86 20.46 -6.33
C ILE A 22 13.05 19.37 -5.27
N ILE A 23 12.64 19.67 -4.05
CA ILE A 23 12.70 18.75 -2.92
C ILE A 23 11.29 18.56 -2.40
N ASP A 24 10.82 17.32 -2.32
CA ASP A 24 9.59 16.99 -1.60
C ASP A 24 9.93 16.57 -0.17
N THR A 25 8.98 16.78 0.74
CA THR A 25 9.14 16.46 2.16
C THR A 25 7.90 15.77 2.70
N THR A 26 8.02 14.94 3.73
CA THR A 26 6.87 14.36 4.42
C THR A 26 6.73 14.89 5.84
N SER A 27 5.56 14.69 6.46
CA SER A 27 5.34 14.95 7.89
C SER A 27 6.27 14.14 8.79
N GLU A 28 6.84 13.04 8.29
CA GLU A 28 7.74 12.14 9.01
C GLU A 28 9.21 12.60 8.98
N GLY A 29 9.48 13.74 8.31
CA GLY A 29 10.81 14.32 8.20
C GLY A 29 11.66 13.73 7.08
N VAL A 30 11.09 12.91 6.20
CA VAL A 30 11.78 12.42 4.99
C VAL A 30 11.80 13.53 3.95
N ALA A 31 12.91 13.66 3.23
CA ALA A 31 13.05 14.57 2.10
C ALA A 31 13.69 13.86 0.92
N GLY A 32 13.28 14.19 -0.30
CA GLY A 32 13.86 13.61 -1.51
C GLY A 32 13.75 14.53 -2.72
N ALA A 33 14.71 14.39 -3.63
CA ALA A 33 14.73 15.17 -4.86
C ALA A 33 13.63 14.70 -5.82
N VAL A 34 12.93 15.65 -6.43
CA VAL A 34 11.88 15.41 -7.41
C VAL A 34 12.32 15.97 -8.74
N ARG A 35 12.07 15.23 -9.82
CA ARG A 35 12.33 15.74 -11.18
C ARG A 35 11.18 16.67 -11.59
N PRO A 36 11.43 17.77 -12.31
CA PRO A 36 10.35 18.67 -12.74
C PRO A 36 9.24 17.96 -13.53
N SER A 37 9.60 17.01 -14.41
CA SER A 37 8.65 16.21 -15.19
C SER A 37 7.69 15.36 -14.32
N ARG A 38 8.07 15.02 -13.09
CA ARG A 38 7.20 14.30 -12.16
C ARG A 38 6.03 15.15 -11.69
N LEU A 39 6.17 16.47 -11.76
CA LEU A 39 5.15 17.45 -11.41
C LEU A 39 4.37 17.97 -12.62
N SER A 40 4.66 17.53 -13.85
CA SER A 40 3.96 17.99 -15.06
C SER A 40 2.43 17.94 -14.89
N GLY A 41 1.76 19.08 -15.08
CA GLY A 41 0.32 19.22 -14.94
C GLY A 41 -0.21 19.23 -13.49
N VAL A 42 0.66 19.12 -12.48
CA VAL A 42 0.27 19.18 -11.07
C VAL A 42 -0.05 20.61 -10.66
N THR A 43 -1.24 20.83 -10.12
CA THR A 43 -1.62 22.10 -9.50
C THR A 43 -1.15 22.14 -8.05
N LEU A 44 -0.25 23.06 -7.75
CA LEU A 44 0.26 23.34 -6.42
C LEU A 44 -0.55 24.47 -5.77
N SER A 45 -1.13 24.18 -4.61
CA SER A 45 -1.68 25.19 -3.70
C SER A 45 -0.58 25.89 -2.91
N GLU A 46 -0.92 26.92 -2.14
CA GLU A 46 0.05 27.58 -1.24
C GLU A 46 0.57 26.63 -0.17
N SER A 47 -0.29 25.77 0.39
CA SER A 47 0.11 24.78 1.39
C SER A 47 1.02 23.69 0.82
N ASN A 48 1.06 23.51 -0.51
CA ASN A 48 1.97 22.54 -1.13
C ASN A 48 3.41 23.04 -1.23
N VAL A 49 3.67 24.33 -1.01
CA VAL A 49 5.00 24.93 -1.14
C VAL A 49 5.44 25.48 0.21
N ARG A 50 6.43 24.81 0.83
CA ARG A 50 7.01 25.24 2.10
C ARG A 50 7.95 26.44 1.92
N TYR A 51 8.71 26.43 0.83
CA TYR A 51 9.74 27.43 0.57
C TYR A 51 10.10 27.43 -0.93
N TYR A 52 10.48 28.58 -1.47
CA TYR A 52 11.09 28.66 -2.80
C TYR A 52 12.06 29.83 -2.87
N THR A 53 12.98 29.78 -3.82
CA THR A 53 13.84 30.91 -4.21
C THR A 53 13.77 31.13 -5.71
N THR A 54 14.17 32.32 -6.12
CA THR A 54 14.34 32.67 -7.53
C THR A 54 15.76 33.17 -7.77
N ASN A 55 16.32 32.85 -8.94
CA ASN A 55 17.58 33.40 -9.39
C ASN A 55 17.42 34.87 -9.84
N SER A 56 18.51 35.51 -10.27
CA SER A 56 18.51 36.90 -10.73
C SER A 56 17.68 37.15 -12.01
N ALA A 57 17.36 36.11 -12.77
CA ALA A 57 16.49 36.18 -13.94
C ALA A 57 14.99 36.00 -13.59
N GLY A 58 14.66 35.85 -12.30
CA GLY A 58 13.29 35.63 -11.83
C GLY A 58 12.78 34.20 -12.03
N GLN A 59 13.65 33.26 -12.42
CA GLN A 59 13.29 31.85 -12.55
C GLN A 59 13.38 31.17 -11.18
N ILE A 60 12.47 30.24 -10.89
CA ILE A 60 12.52 29.42 -9.68
C ILE A 60 13.73 28.48 -9.79
N ASP A 61 14.69 28.62 -8.86
CA ASP A 61 15.90 27.80 -8.81
C ASP A 61 15.89 26.78 -7.65
N ARG A 62 14.98 26.96 -6.67
CA ARG A 62 14.69 25.97 -5.65
C ARG A 62 13.23 26.03 -5.22
N VAL A 63 12.66 24.86 -4.96
CA VAL A 63 11.36 24.72 -4.30
C VAL A 63 11.40 23.54 -3.32
N ILE A 64 10.81 23.75 -2.14
CA ILE A 64 10.58 22.73 -1.12
C ILE A 64 9.08 22.52 -1.01
N LEU A 65 8.64 21.30 -1.26
CA LEU A 65 7.25 20.88 -1.31
C LEU A 65 6.82 20.18 -0.02
N ASP A 66 5.52 20.21 0.25
CA ASP A 66 4.90 19.50 1.37
C ASP A 66 4.06 18.31 0.88
N ASP A 67 4.65 17.13 0.96
CA ASP A 67 4.11 15.80 0.58
C ASP A 67 3.30 15.84 -0.71
N VAL A 68 3.88 16.44 -1.75
CA VAL A 68 3.16 16.72 -3.00
C VAL A 68 3.09 15.48 -3.88
N THR A 69 4.16 14.71 -3.96
CA THR A 69 4.27 13.60 -4.92
C THR A 69 3.74 12.28 -4.38
N GLY A 70 3.83 12.07 -3.07
CA GLY A 70 3.66 10.76 -2.45
C GLY A 70 4.79 9.77 -2.76
N ASP A 71 5.86 10.17 -3.45
CA ASP A 71 6.94 9.26 -3.86
C ASP A 71 7.93 8.92 -2.73
N LEU A 72 7.85 9.63 -1.61
CA LEU A 72 8.68 9.38 -0.42
C LEU A 72 8.11 8.30 0.51
N TRP A 73 6.95 7.75 0.16
CA TRP A 73 6.31 6.65 0.89
C TRP A 73 6.81 5.30 0.38
N GLU A 74 6.98 4.34 1.28
CA GLU A 74 7.19 2.94 0.88
C GLU A 74 5.82 2.29 0.56
N TYR A 75 5.69 1.65 -0.59
CA TYR A 75 4.45 0.97 -0.97
C TYR A 75 4.60 -0.56 -0.89
N ALA A 76 3.59 -1.23 -0.36
CA ALA A 76 3.60 -2.69 -0.22
C ALA A 76 2.21 -3.30 -0.38
N ALA A 77 2.15 -4.55 -0.84
CA ALA A 77 0.92 -5.33 -0.87
C ALA A 77 0.77 -6.07 0.47
N LEU A 78 -0.15 -5.60 1.32
CA LEU A 78 -0.49 -6.22 2.59
C LEU A 78 -1.26 -7.52 2.36
N ASP A 79 -0.81 -8.59 3.01
CA ASP A 79 -1.45 -9.91 2.98
C ASP A 79 -2.18 -10.20 4.31
N SER A 80 -1.53 -9.97 5.46
CA SER A 80 -2.19 -10.20 6.75
C SER A 80 -1.67 -9.29 7.86
N VAL A 81 -2.56 -8.96 8.80
CA VAL A 81 -2.24 -8.28 10.06
C VAL A 81 -2.36 -9.28 11.20
N ARG A 82 -1.30 -9.44 11.98
CA ARG A 82 -1.22 -10.43 13.06
C ARG A 82 -0.94 -9.71 14.39
N ARG A 83 -1.59 -10.14 15.48
CA ARG A 83 -1.25 -9.65 16.84
C ARG A 83 0.18 -10.05 17.18
N LEU A 84 0.91 -9.14 17.80
CA LEU A 84 2.16 -9.46 18.46
C LEU A 84 1.84 -10.16 19.79
N THR A 85 1.93 -11.48 19.82
CA THR A 85 2.16 -12.22 21.07
C THR A 85 3.50 -12.95 20.94
N ASP A 86 4.28 -13.00 22.02
CA ASP A 86 5.65 -13.53 22.01
C ASP A 86 5.75 -15.00 21.56
N GLU A 87 4.68 -15.78 21.74
CA GLU A 87 4.58 -17.16 21.26
C GLU A 87 4.13 -17.27 19.80
N ALA A 88 3.24 -16.39 19.33
CA ALA A 88 2.81 -16.38 17.94
C ALA A 88 3.92 -15.90 17.00
N ALA A 89 4.70 -14.89 17.40
CA ALA A 89 5.84 -14.39 16.63
C ALA A 89 6.89 -15.48 16.35
N LYS A 90 7.28 -16.27 17.37
CA LYS A 90 8.21 -17.40 17.24
C LYS A 90 7.71 -18.51 16.31
N LYS A 91 6.39 -18.79 16.32
CA LYS A 91 5.78 -19.79 15.41
C LYS A 91 5.65 -19.26 13.97
N ILE A 92 5.54 -17.95 13.79
CA ILE A 92 5.44 -17.30 12.47
C ILE A 92 6.79 -17.29 11.76
N ASP A 93 7.87 -16.94 12.44
CA ASP A 93 9.23 -16.99 11.87
C ASP A 93 9.57 -18.39 11.35
N LYS A 94 9.16 -19.42 12.10
CA LYS A 94 9.29 -20.81 11.69
C LYS A 94 8.48 -21.12 10.42
N LYS A 95 7.20 -20.74 10.35
CA LYS A 95 6.34 -20.99 9.17
C LYS A 95 6.76 -20.21 7.92
N ILE A 96 7.27 -18.98 8.06
CA ILE A 96 7.79 -18.19 6.93
C ILE A 96 9.08 -18.83 6.40
N SER A 97 9.98 -19.25 7.29
CA SER A 97 11.17 -20.01 6.92
C SER A 97 10.81 -21.32 6.19
N ASP A 98 9.84 -22.07 6.70
CA ASP A 98 9.41 -23.34 6.09
C ASP A 98 8.80 -23.12 4.69
N LYS A 99 7.89 -22.14 4.53
CA LYS A 99 7.31 -21.80 3.22
C LYS A 99 8.33 -21.28 2.22
N ALA A 100 9.29 -20.46 2.66
CA ALA A 100 10.36 -19.98 1.79
C ALA A 100 11.29 -21.13 1.34
N GLN A 101 11.53 -22.10 2.22
CA GLN A 101 12.28 -23.31 1.88
C GLN A 101 11.51 -24.24 0.93
N ASP A 102 10.20 -24.40 1.12
CA ASP A 102 9.38 -25.22 0.23
C ASP A 102 9.29 -24.61 -1.18
N ALA A 103 9.08 -23.29 -1.28
CA ALA A 103 9.10 -22.58 -2.56
C ALA A 103 10.48 -22.66 -3.25
N ALA A 104 11.57 -22.62 -2.48
CA ALA A 104 12.93 -22.79 -3.01
C ALA A 104 13.21 -24.23 -3.46
N ARG A 105 12.65 -25.24 -2.79
CA ARG A 105 12.77 -26.66 -3.16
C ARG A 105 11.97 -27.00 -4.40
N GLU A 106 10.78 -26.42 -4.54
CA GLU A 106 9.94 -26.54 -5.73
C GLU A 106 10.63 -25.94 -6.97
N ALA A 107 11.23 -24.74 -6.81
CA ALA A 107 12.03 -24.12 -7.87
C ALA A 107 13.29 -24.92 -8.24
N ALA A 108 13.78 -25.80 -7.36
CA ALA A 108 14.97 -26.63 -7.56
C ALA A 108 14.67 -28.10 -7.92
N GLY A 109 13.39 -28.48 -8.07
CA GLY A 109 12.98 -29.84 -8.47
C GLY A 109 13.25 -30.94 -7.44
N LEU A 110 13.35 -30.59 -6.14
CA LEU A 110 13.59 -31.53 -5.05
C LEU A 110 12.28 -32.03 -4.41
N PRO A 111 12.20 -33.30 -3.94
CA PRO A 111 10.98 -33.84 -3.34
C PRO A 111 10.63 -33.19 -1.99
N ALA A 112 9.32 -33.10 -1.69
CA ALA A 112 8.78 -32.47 -0.49
C ALA A 112 9.10 -33.25 0.80
N ALA A 113 9.28 -32.56 1.93
CA ALA A 113 9.55 -33.16 3.23
C ALA A 113 8.26 -33.38 4.05
N THR A 114 8.25 -34.44 4.86
CA THR A 114 7.11 -34.87 5.69
C THR A 114 6.85 -33.93 6.88
N THR A 115 5.68 -33.30 6.95
CA THR A 115 5.28 -32.43 8.07
C THR A 115 4.75 -33.21 9.27
N THR A 116 5.28 -32.95 10.47
CA THR A 116 4.75 -33.43 11.76
C THR A 116 3.43 -32.74 12.12
N LYS A 117 2.42 -33.52 12.54
CA LYS A 117 1.10 -33.02 13.00
C LYS A 117 1.23 -32.29 14.34
N VAL A 118 0.62 -31.11 14.44
CA VAL A 118 0.43 -30.35 15.68
C VAL A 118 -1.00 -30.59 16.16
N ASP A 119 -1.18 -30.88 17.46
CA ASP A 119 -2.49 -31.16 18.08
C ASP A 119 -3.38 -29.90 18.18
N LYS A 120 -4.70 -30.13 18.20
CA LYS A 120 -5.78 -29.24 17.73
C LYS A 120 -6.39 -28.23 18.72
N THR A 121 -5.89 -28.02 19.93
CA THR A 121 -6.77 -27.41 20.97
C THR A 121 -6.65 -25.91 21.28
N ASP A 122 -5.62 -25.19 20.84
CA ASP A 122 -5.53 -23.72 21.09
C ASP A 122 -5.35 -22.87 19.81
N GLU A 123 -4.94 -23.52 18.73
CA GLU A 123 -4.66 -22.85 17.45
C GLU A 123 -5.95 -22.57 16.65
N GLU A 124 -6.97 -23.44 16.72
CA GLU A 124 -8.25 -23.25 16.00
C GLU A 124 -9.03 -22.03 16.54
N THR A 125 -9.11 -21.84 17.87
CA THR A 125 -9.82 -20.68 18.48
C THR A 125 -9.18 -19.34 18.11
N PHE A 126 -7.84 -19.28 17.97
CA PHE A 126 -7.13 -18.06 17.57
C PHE A 126 -7.14 -17.85 16.05
N GLN A 127 -7.25 -18.91 15.25
CA GLN A 127 -7.39 -18.84 13.79
C GLN A 127 -8.82 -18.45 13.37
N ASP A 128 -9.84 -18.89 14.11
CA ASP A 128 -11.21 -18.42 13.92
C ASP A 128 -11.33 -16.93 14.26
N VAL A 129 -10.74 -16.47 15.37
CA VAL A 129 -10.69 -15.03 15.69
C VAL A 129 -9.87 -14.22 14.67
N LYS A 130 -8.81 -14.82 14.05
CA LYS A 130 -8.03 -14.19 12.97
C LYS A 130 -8.87 -13.93 11.71
N ASN A 131 -9.70 -14.89 11.30
CA ASN A 131 -10.58 -14.75 10.14
C ASN A 131 -11.72 -13.75 10.38
N ILE A 132 -12.04 -13.53 11.66
CA ILE A 132 -13.14 -12.68 12.06
C ILE A 132 -12.71 -11.19 12.18
N LEU A 133 -11.48 -10.85 12.61
CA LEU A 133 -11.10 -9.44 12.84
C LEU A 133 -10.79 -8.60 11.58
N PHE A 134 -10.17 -9.19 10.55
CA PHE A 134 -9.86 -8.49 9.29
C PHE A 134 -10.21 -9.36 8.08
N PRO A 135 -10.70 -8.78 6.97
CA PRO A 135 -10.97 -9.56 5.76
C PRO A 135 -9.67 -10.16 5.23
N SER A 136 -9.72 -11.39 4.74
CA SER A 136 -8.56 -11.99 4.08
C SER A 136 -8.26 -11.28 2.76
N THR A 137 -7.03 -11.42 2.25
CA THR A 137 -6.66 -10.90 0.92
C THR A 137 -7.60 -11.42 -0.16
N SER A 138 -8.00 -12.70 -0.10
CA SER A 138 -8.97 -13.27 -1.04
C SER A 138 -10.34 -12.59 -0.93
N ASP A 139 -10.85 -12.37 0.30
CA ASP A 139 -12.15 -11.70 0.50
C ASP A 139 -12.14 -10.29 -0.09
N VAL A 140 -11.04 -9.56 0.09
CA VAL A 140 -10.89 -8.21 -0.47
C VAL A 140 -10.79 -8.26 -2.00
N LEU A 141 -9.89 -9.07 -2.55
CA LEU A 141 -9.63 -9.08 -3.99
C LEU A 141 -10.83 -9.59 -4.78
N TYR A 142 -11.42 -10.73 -4.41
CA TYR A 142 -12.60 -11.26 -5.10
C TYR A 142 -13.83 -10.39 -4.85
N GLY A 143 -13.98 -9.83 -3.65
CA GLY A 143 -15.07 -8.92 -3.34
C GLY A 143 -15.03 -7.61 -4.13
N LEU A 144 -13.83 -7.11 -4.48
CA LEU A 144 -13.66 -5.97 -5.38
C LEU A 144 -14.00 -6.33 -6.83
N ILE A 145 -13.69 -7.56 -7.25
CA ILE A 145 -13.94 -8.05 -8.62
C ILE A 145 -15.43 -8.30 -8.86
N ASP A 146 -16.13 -8.92 -7.91
CA ASP A 146 -17.55 -9.24 -8.01
C ASP A 146 -18.48 -8.06 -7.63
N GLY A 147 -17.91 -6.98 -7.10
CA GLY A 147 -18.62 -5.77 -6.69
C GLY A 147 -19.31 -5.86 -5.32
N SER A 148 -19.16 -6.96 -4.59
CA SER A 148 -19.71 -7.14 -3.24
C SER A 148 -19.02 -6.25 -2.18
N VAL A 149 -17.74 -5.93 -2.40
CA VAL A 149 -17.03 -4.84 -1.73
C VAL A 149 -17.29 -3.59 -2.55
N VAL A 150 -18.49 -3.04 -2.41
CA VAL A 150 -18.95 -1.88 -3.19
C VAL A 150 -17.90 -0.76 -3.08
N SER A 151 -17.47 -0.19 -4.21
CA SER A 151 -16.47 0.88 -4.25
C SER A 151 -16.88 2.12 -3.43
N SER A 152 -18.18 2.35 -3.23
CA SER A 152 -18.71 3.35 -2.30
C SER A 152 -18.48 2.97 -0.83
N THR A 153 -18.63 1.69 -0.47
CA THR A 153 -18.23 1.15 0.82
C THR A 153 -16.72 1.30 1.00
N TRP A 154 -15.89 0.98 0.00
CA TRP A 154 -14.43 1.17 0.12
C TRP A 154 -14.03 2.64 0.27
N ASN A 155 -14.62 3.56 -0.50
CA ASN A 155 -14.39 5.00 -0.35
C ASN A 155 -14.92 5.52 1.00
N THR A 156 -15.98 4.93 1.55
CA THR A 156 -16.48 5.21 2.90
C THR A 156 -15.62 4.54 3.98
N LEU A 157 -14.94 3.44 3.67
CA LEU A 157 -14.07 2.70 4.59
C LEU A 157 -12.70 3.34 4.70
N THR A 158 -12.17 3.89 3.61
CA THR A 158 -10.77 4.38 3.53
C THR A 158 -10.66 5.90 3.35
N GLY A 159 -11.77 6.59 3.06
CA GLY A 159 -11.80 8.04 2.83
C GLY A 159 -11.54 8.88 4.09
N LYS A 160 -11.59 8.29 5.28
CA LYS A 160 -11.11 8.86 6.54
C LYS A 160 -10.47 7.75 7.37
N THR A 161 -9.29 8.02 7.95
CA THR A 161 -8.64 7.09 8.89
C THR A 161 -9.62 6.64 9.98
N ASP A 162 -10.47 7.55 10.46
CA ASP A 162 -11.51 7.31 11.48
C ASP A 162 -12.57 6.29 11.04
N GLN A 163 -12.86 6.19 9.74
CA GLN A 163 -13.87 5.27 9.23
C GLN A 163 -13.32 3.85 9.09
N LEU A 164 -12.05 3.70 8.70
CA LEU A 164 -11.37 2.41 8.70
C LEU A 164 -11.22 1.89 10.13
N PHE A 165 -10.85 2.79 11.06
CA PHE A 165 -10.91 2.51 12.50
C PHE A 165 -12.31 2.11 12.96
N SER A 166 -13.37 2.81 12.54
CA SER A 166 -14.76 2.48 12.93
C SER A 166 -15.24 1.14 12.37
N TYR A 167 -14.80 0.77 11.16
CA TYR A 167 -15.12 -0.51 10.54
C TYR A 167 -14.41 -1.66 11.26
N VAL A 168 -13.12 -1.49 11.53
CA VAL A 168 -12.34 -2.44 12.33
C VAL A 168 -12.92 -2.54 13.75
N LEU A 169 -13.33 -1.43 14.36
CA LEU A 169 -14.00 -1.36 15.66
C LEU A 169 -15.35 -2.09 15.67
N ARG A 170 -16.22 -1.85 14.67
CA ARG A 170 -17.53 -2.53 14.55
C ARG A 170 -17.36 -4.01 14.31
N ARG A 171 -16.48 -4.40 13.38
CA ARG A 171 -16.20 -5.80 13.12
C ARG A 171 -15.67 -6.46 14.38
N THR A 172 -14.77 -5.83 15.11
CA THR A 172 -14.26 -6.40 16.35
C THR A 172 -15.34 -6.48 17.43
N GLY A 173 -16.18 -5.45 17.60
CA GLY A 173 -17.28 -5.43 18.57
C GLY A 173 -18.36 -6.50 18.33
N ASP A 174 -18.65 -6.82 17.06
CA ASP A 174 -19.60 -7.88 16.68
C ASP A 174 -19.01 -9.29 16.76
N SER A 175 -17.69 -9.39 16.93
CA SER A 175 -16.89 -10.60 16.69
C SER A 175 -16.19 -11.16 17.91
N VAL A 176 -15.83 -10.31 18.87
CA VAL A 176 -15.47 -10.80 20.19
C VAL A 176 -16.76 -11.10 20.94
N GLY A 177 -17.12 -12.38 21.02
CA GLY A 177 -17.93 -12.89 22.14
C GLY A 177 -17.22 -12.75 23.50
N GLY A 178 -16.31 -11.78 23.63
CA GLY A 178 -15.44 -11.49 24.75
C GLY A 178 -15.65 -10.05 25.23
N THR A 179 -15.10 -9.72 26.39
CA THR A 179 -15.42 -8.48 27.09
C THR A 179 -14.81 -7.26 26.41
N LEU A 180 -15.36 -6.06 26.62
CA LEU A 180 -14.80 -4.78 26.16
C LEU A 180 -13.30 -4.61 26.52
N GLY A 181 -12.85 -5.25 27.61
CA GLY A 181 -11.44 -5.26 28.03
C GLY A 181 -10.51 -5.98 27.06
N ASP A 182 -10.93 -7.09 26.46
CA ASP A 182 -10.13 -7.85 25.49
C ASP A 182 -9.91 -7.08 24.19
N PHE A 183 -10.89 -6.24 23.84
CA PHE A 183 -10.82 -5.33 22.70
C PHE A 183 -9.92 -4.12 22.96
N LEU A 184 -10.00 -3.51 24.15
CA LEU A 184 -9.09 -2.41 24.52
C LEU A 184 -7.64 -2.88 24.60
N ASN A 185 -7.39 -4.08 25.13
CA ASN A 185 -6.07 -4.72 25.11
C ASN A 185 -5.61 -5.00 23.68
N TYR A 186 -6.50 -5.47 22.80
CA TYR A 186 -6.20 -5.63 21.38
C TYR A 186 -5.76 -4.31 20.73
N LEU A 187 -6.44 -3.19 20.98
CA LEU A 187 -6.03 -1.89 20.42
C LEU A 187 -4.72 -1.36 21.04
N GLY A 188 -4.45 -1.70 22.31
CA GLY A 188 -3.22 -1.35 23.00
C GLY A 188 -2.00 -2.20 22.62
N GLU A 189 -2.22 -3.36 21.98
CA GLU A 189 -1.15 -4.24 21.49
C GLU A 189 -0.71 -3.89 20.08
N GLY A 190 0.61 -3.93 19.88
CA GLY A 190 1.24 -3.81 18.58
C GLY A 190 0.82 -4.91 17.59
N ALA A 191 1.25 -4.77 16.34
CA ALA A 191 0.90 -5.70 15.26
C ALA A 191 2.10 -5.99 14.35
N THR A 192 2.06 -7.19 13.75
CA THR A 192 2.93 -7.56 12.63
C THR A 192 2.13 -7.53 11.34
N TYR A 193 2.58 -6.74 10.39
CA TYR A 193 2.04 -6.64 9.03
C TYR A 193 2.91 -7.49 8.10
N VAL A 194 2.33 -8.55 7.55
CA VAL A 194 2.98 -9.37 6.54
C VAL A 194 2.63 -8.80 5.18
N CYS A 195 3.64 -8.28 4.50
CA CYS A 195 3.50 -7.57 3.23
C CYS A 195 4.39 -8.18 2.16
N TYR A 196 4.17 -7.78 0.92
CA TYR A 196 5.07 -7.98 -0.19
C TYR A 196 5.55 -6.61 -0.70
N SER A 197 6.86 -6.42 -0.72
CA SER A 197 7.52 -5.20 -1.20
C SER A 197 8.71 -5.60 -2.08
N GLY A 198 8.80 -5.03 -3.28
CA GLY A 198 9.84 -5.36 -4.26
C GLY A 198 9.88 -6.84 -4.62
N GLY A 199 8.72 -7.50 -4.61
CA GLY A 199 8.60 -8.93 -4.88
C GLY A 199 8.99 -9.89 -3.74
N LYS A 200 9.37 -9.37 -2.57
CA LYS A 200 9.75 -10.18 -1.40
C LYS A 200 8.72 -10.06 -0.29
N GLN A 201 8.48 -11.14 0.42
CA GLN A 201 7.69 -11.09 1.64
C GLN A 201 8.51 -10.41 2.75
N VAL A 202 7.91 -9.43 3.41
CA VAL A 202 8.52 -8.64 4.50
C VAL A 202 7.51 -8.58 5.64
N ALA A 203 8.00 -8.66 6.88
CA ALA A 203 7.19 -8.48 8.08
C ALA A 203 7.57 -7.17 8.77
N TYR A 204 6.59 -6.30 9.01
CA TYR A 204 6.78 -5.07 9.76
C TYR A 204 6.11 -5.21 11.12
N SER A 205 6.88 -5.17 12.20
CA SER A 205 6.34 -5.22 13.57
C SER A 205 6.36 -3.83 14.19
N THR A 206 5.22 -3.39 14.71
CA THR A 206 5.03 -2.05 15.28
C THR A 206 4.40 -2.14 16.66
N ALA A 207 4.77 -1.25 17.57
CA ALA A 207 4.14 -1.14 18.89
C ALA A 207 2.72 -0.53 18.80
N THR A 208 2.47 0.28 17.78
CA THR A 208 1.17 0.90 17.50
C THR A 208 0.46 0.14 16.39
N LYS A 209 -0.82 -0.20 16.58
CA LYS A 209 -1.65 -0.78 15.53
C LYS A 209 -2.20 0.30 14.60
N TYR A 210 -2.07 0.09 13.31
CA TYR A 210 -2.55 0.95 12.22
C TYR A 210 -3.80 0.31 11.60
N PRO A 211 -4.80 1.12 11.23
CA PRO A 211 -6.03 0.63 10.64
C PRO A 211 -5.79 0.39 9.15
N VAL A 212 -5.21 -0.75 8.78
CA VAL A 212 -5.06 -1.16 7.38
C VAL A 212 -5.53 -2.60 7.21
N ILE A 213 -5.99 -2.93 6.02
CA ILE A 213 -6.50 -4.25 5.63
C ILE A 213 -5.79 -4.74 4.38
N ALA A 214 -5.95 -6.03 4.07
CA ALA A 214 -5.29 -6.67 2.93
C ALA A 214 -5.50 -5.88 1.63
N GLY A 215 -4.46 -5.82 0.79
CA GLY A 215 -4.41 -4.96 -0.39
C GLY A 215 -3.23 -3.98 -0.36
N GLY A 216 -3.29 -2.93 -1.16
CA GLY A 216 -2.20 -1.96 -1.24
C GLY A 216 -2.13 -1.03 -0.04
N ILE A 217 -0.94 -0.86 0.55
CA ILE A 217 -0.67 0.09 1.64
C ILE A 217 0.52 1.01 1.32
N ALA A 218 0.52 2.18 1.96
CA ALA A 218 1.64 3.11 2.03
C ALA A 218 2.21 3.14 3.46
N ILE A 219 3.53 3.14 3.60
CA ILE A 219 4.27 3.07 4.85
C ILE A 219 5.15 4.32 4.95
N GLY A 220 4.83 5.16 5.93
CA GLY A 220 5.60 6.36 6.28
C GLY A 220 6.62 6.03 7.36
N ARG A 221 7.90 6.24 7.05
CA ARG A 221 9.03 5.99 7.97
C ARG A 221 9.59 7.28 8.52
N SER A 222 10.22 7.17 9.69
CA SER A 222 11.09 8.22 10.21
C SER A 222 12.22 8.55 9.23
N ALA A 223 12.81 9.74 9.36
CA ALA A 223 13.92 10.20 8.52
C ALA A 223 15.15 9.25 8.50
N ASP A 224 15.36 8.46 9.57
CA ASP A 224 16.43 7.46 9.63
C ASP A 224 16.04 6.08 9.03
N GLY A 225 14.80 5.94 8.55
CA GLY A 225 14.24 4.74 7.96
C GLY A 225 13.89 3.62 8.95
N LYS A 226 14.15 3.80 10.25
CA LYS A 226 14.05 2.70 11.24
C LYS A 226 12.64 2.52 11.80
N ALA A 227 11.98 3.61 12.15
CA ALA A 227 10.64 3.56 12.73
C ALA A 227 9.58 3.68 11.64
N ILE A 228 8.50 2.92 11.79
CA ILE A 228 7.27 3.14 11.04
C ILE A 228 6.42 4.08 11.88
N ASN A 229 6.16 5.27 11.34
CA ASN A 229 5.35 6.27 12.01
C ASN A 229 3.89 6.20 11.56
N ARG A 230 3.65 5.77 10.32
CA ARG A 230 2.32 5.74 9.72
C ARG A 230 2.16 4.60 8.72
N MET A 231 0.98 4.00 8.68
CA MET A 231 0.52 3.15 7.57
C MET A 231 -0.83 3.65 7.08
N LEU A 232 -0.99 3.73 5.76
CA LEU A 232 -2.20 4.19 5.09
C LEU A 232 -2.69 3.18 4.06
N GLN A 233 -4.01 3.03 3.98
CA GLN A 233 -4.63 2.18 2.98
C GLN A 233 -4.66 2.90 1.62
N LEU A 234 -4.20 2.22 0.56
CA LEU A 234 -4.39 2.69 -0.80
C LEU A 234 -5.83 2.46 -1.26
N SER A 235 -6.28 3.28 -2.21
CA SER A 235 -7.57 3.10 -2.86
C SER A 235 -7.46 2.08 -4.00
N PRO A 236 -8.31 1.04 -4.06
CA PRO A 236 -8.38 0.10 -5.16
C PRO A 236 -9.21 0.69 -6.30
N VAL A 237 -8.92 0.19 -7.49
CA VAL A 237 -9.73 0.39 -8.69
C VAL A 237 -9.63 -0.86 -9.56
N VAL A 238 -10.77 -1.35 -10.06
CA VAL A 238 -10.80 -2.45 -11.03
C VAL A 238 -10.37 -1.90 -12.39
N VAL A 239 -9.40 -2.55 -13.01
CA VAL A 239 -8.76 -2.11 -14.25
C VAL A 239 -9.31 -2.90 -15.42
N ASP A 240 -9.86 -2.17 -16.40
CA ASP A 240 -10.46 -2.72 -17.62
C ASP A 240 -9.49 -2.72 -18.81
N LYS A 241 -8.50 -1.81 -18.81
CA LYS A 241 -7.48 -1.72 -19.87
C LYS A 241 -6.13 -1.33 -19.31
N LEU A 242 -5.08 -1.99 -19.80
CA LEU A 242 -3.69 -1.65 -19.54
C LEU A 242 -3.12 -0.78 -20.67
N GLY A 243 -2.34 0.22 -20.28
CA GLY A 243 -1.45 0.98 -21.15
C GLY A 243 -0.03 0.98 -20.59
N ALA A 244 0.91 1.59 -21.32
CA ALA A 244 2.33 1.58 -20.94
C ALA A 244 2.63 2.38 -19.66
N ALA A 245 1.91 3.48 -19.43
CA ALA A 245 2.12 4.37 -18.28
C ALA A 245 0.80 4.75 -17.57
N SER A 246 -0.31 4.10 -17.93
CA SER A 246 -1.62 4.37 -17.34
C SER A 246 -2.54 3.17 -17.50
N VAL A 247 -3.54 3.10 -16.64
CA VAL A 247 -4.62 2.11 -16.71
C VAL A 247 -5.97 2.81 -16.82
N MET A 248 -6.97 2.10 -17.34
CA MET A 248 -8.36 2.58 -17.42
C MET A 248 -9.27 1.78 -16.49
N SER A 249 -10.19 2.49 -15.85
CA SER A 249 -11.35 1.93 -15.15
C SER A 249 -12.58 2.65 -15.65
N GLY A 250 -13.40 1.96 -16.44
CA GLY A 250 -14.40 2.56 -17.32
C GLY A 250 -13.76 3.65 -18.19
N ASP A 251 -14.30 4.86 -18.09
CA ASP A 251 -13.82 6.03 -18.82
C ASP A 251 -12.72 6.80 -18.08
N LYS A 252 -12.38 6.40 -16.84
CA LYS A 252 -11.42 7.11 -16.01
C LYS A 252 -10.01 6.55 -16.21
N ARG A 253 -9.09 7.46 -16.54
CA ARG A 253 -7.65 7.18 -16.65
C ARG A 253 -6.95 7.37 -15.31
N TYR A 254 -6.05 6.45 -14.98
CA TYR A 254 -5.14 6.52 -13.84
C TYR A 254 -3.71 6.37 -14.33
N GLU A 255 -2.84 7.33 -14.04
CA GLU A 255 -1.41 7.20 -14.35
C GLU A 255 -0.77 6.15 -13.42
N THR A 256 0.23 5.42 -13.91
CA THR A 256 1.04 4.54 -13.08
C THR A 256 2.23 5.32 -12.51
N ALA A 257 2.69 4.92 -11.32
CA ALA A 257 3.97 5.40 -10.81
C ALA A 257 5.13 4.76 -11.58
N ASP A 258 6.27 5.46 -11.66
CA ASP A 258 7.48 4.98 -12.34
C ASP A 258 8.01 3.68 -11.71
N ASP A 259 7.82 3.53 -10.40
CA ASP A 259 8.21 2.40 -9.57
C ASP A 259 7.03 1.48 -9.20
N MET A 260 5.94 1.54 -9.97
CA MET A 260 4.76 0.70 -9.74
C MET A 260 5.14 -0.78 -9.66
N GLN A 261 4.70 -1.43 -8.58
CA GLN A 261 4.92 -2.85 -8.36
C GLN A 261 3.80 -3.68 -8.98
N VAL A 262 4.13 -4.83 -9.57
CA VAL A 262 3.16 -5.71 -10.23
C VAL A 262 3.19 -7.10 -9.60
N TYR A 263 2.04 -7.60 -9.21
CA TYR A 263 1.89 -8.90 -8.57
C TYR A 263 0.83 -9.76 -9.25
N LEU A 264 1.06 -11.07 -9.25
CA LEU A 264 0.07 -12.09 -9.51
C LEU A 264 -0.42 -12.64 -8.17
N TRP A 265 -1.73 -12.63 -7.93
CA TRP A 265 -2.37 -13.32 -6.82
C TRP A 265 -2.75 -14.74 -7.26
N SER A 266 -2.15 -15.74 -6.62
CA SER A 266 -2.42 -17.15 -6.90
C SER A 266 -2.29 -17.97 -5.62
N ASN A 267 -3.16 -18.97 -5.43
CA ASN A 267 -3.10 -19.90 -4.29
C ASN A 267 -2.94 -19.22 -2.90
N GLY A 268 -3.57 -18.05 -2.72
CA GLY A 268 -3.52 -17.31 -1.46
C GLY A 268 -2.21 -16.56 -1.20
N GLN A 269 -1.40 -16.29 -2.23
CA GLN A 269 -0.12 -15.58 -2.11
C GLN A 269 0.14 -14.62 -3.28
N TYR A 270 0.92 -13.58 -3.00
CA TYR A 270 1.45 -12.68 -4.02
C TYR A 270 2.75 -13.22 -4.62
N PHE A 271 2.85 -13.15 -5.95
CA PHE A 271 4.05 -13.45 -6.72
C PHE A 271 4.44 -12.24 -7.55
N ALA A 272 5.71 -11.82 -7.47
CA ALA A 272 6.20 -10.72 -8.29
C ALA A 272 6.07 -11.05 -9.78
N THR A 273 5.57 -10.11 -10.57
CA THR A 273 5.48 -10.24 -12.04
C THR A 273 5.74 -8.89 -12.71
N SER A 274 5.44 -8.76 -14.00
CA SER A 274 5.61 -7.53 -14.77
C SER A 274 4.41 -7.29 -15.68
N LEU A 275 4.21 -6.02 -16.08
CA LEU A 275 3.11 -5.62 -16.98
C LEU A 275 3.00 -6.49 -18.25
N PRO A 276 4.09 -6.85 -18.96
CA PRO A 276 3.99 -7.68 -20.18
C PRO A 276 3.50 -9.12 -19.93
N LYS A 277 3.50 -9.60 -18.67
CA LYS A 277 3.11 -10.96 -18.31
C LYS A 277 1.66 -11.07 -17.83
N ILE A 278 0.94 -9.94 -17.80
CA ILE A 278 -0.45 -9.88 -17.36
C ILE A 278 -1.28 -9.14 -18.39
N ASN A 279 -2.57 -9.45 -18.45
CA ASN A 279 -3.53 -8.80 -19.34
C ASN A 279 -4.92 -8.85 -18.70
N THR A 280 -5.89 -8.17 -19.30
CA THR A 280 -7.28 -8.10 -18.83
C THR A 280 -8.17 -9.21 -19.38
N GLU A 281 -7.64 -10.08 -20.25
CA GLU A 281 -8.34 -11.22 -20.85
C GLU A 281 -8.25 -12.45 -19.94
N ASP A 282 -7.03 -12.76 -19.48
CA ASP A 282 -6.69 -13.90 -18.62
C ASP A 282 -6.84 -13.60 -17.13
N TYR A 283 -6.83 -12.31 -16.76
CA TYR A 283 -6.86 -11.88 -15.35
C TYR A 283 -7.83 -10.74 -15.13
N LYS A 284 -8.39 -10.70 -13.91
CA LYS A 284 -9.00 -9.50 -13.35
C LYS A 284 -7.93 -8.68 -12.66
N LEU A 285 -7.86 -7.39 -12.99
CA LEU A 285 -6.79 -6.52 -12.53
C LEU A 285 -7.33 -5.51 -11.52
N ILE A 286 -6.60 -5.35 -10.41
CA ILE A 286 -6.89 -4.34 -9.37
C ILE A 286 -5.67 -3.44 -9.24
N GLY A 287 -5.84 -2.16 -9.55
CA GLY A 287 -4.85 -1.12 -9.29
C GLY A 287 -5.07 -0.50 -7.91
N TRP A 288 -4.01 -0.34 -7.14
CA TRP A 288 -4.01 0.35 -5.85
C TRP A 288 -3.26 1.68 -6.00
N TYR A 289 -3.96 2.78 -5.79
CA TYR A 289 -3.43 4.13 -5.94
C TYR A 289 -3.44 4.92 -4.63
N ASP A 290 -2.46 5.82 -4.50
CA ASP A 290 -2.41 6.74 -3.37
C ASP A 290 -3.52 7.80 -3.48
N ASN A 291 -4.29 8.00 -2.40
CA ASN A 291 -5.41 8.95 -2.38
C ASN A 291 -5.53 9.67 -1.03
N PHE A 292 -4.40 9.93 -0.39
CA PHE A 292 -4.33 10.51 0.95
C PHE A 292 -4.00 12.01 0.97
N GLY A 293 -4.20 12.71 -0.16
CA GLY A 293 -4.16 14.17 -0.24
C GLY A 293 -3.00 14.78 -1.03
N CYS A 294 -2.06 13.96 -1.53
CA CYS A 294 -0.94 14.43 -2.34
C CYS A 294 -1.41 15.02 -3.68
N ALA A 295 -1.04 16.27 -3.97
CA ALA A 295 -1.49 16.99 -5.17
C ALA A 295 -1.00 16.33 -6.48
N GLY A 296 0.24 15.85 -6.49
CA GLY A 296 0.85 15.08 -7.57
C GLY A 296 0.76 13.56 -7.36
N GLY A 297 -0.11 13.11 -6.46
CA GLY A 297 -0.39 11.70 -6.19
C GLY A 297 -1.38 11.07 -7.17
N LYS A 298 -2.26 10.19 -6.66
CA LYS A 298 -3.29 9.47 -7.43
C LYS A 298 -2.75 8.58 -8.53
N LYS A 299 -1.52 8.08 -8.32
CA LYS A 299 -0.88 7.14 -9.24
C LYS A 299 -1.08 5.71 -8.76
N ILE A 300 -1.23 4.77 -9.69
CA ILE A 300 -1.22 3.35 -9.34
C ILE A 300 0.19 2.99 -8.87
N ARG A 301 0.29 2.56 -7.61
CA ARG A 301 1.54 2.15 -6.94
C ARG A 301 1.71 0.65 -6.97
N ILE A 302 0.60 -0.09 -6.96
CA ILE A 302 0.59 -1.55 -6.99
C ILE A 302 -0.50 -2.01 -7.94
N LEU A 303 -0.17 -2.94 -8.83
CA LEU A 303 -1.12 -3.60 -9.72
C LEU A 303 -1.16 -5.09 -9.38
N VAL A 304 -2.34 -5.62 -9.10
CA VAL A 304 -2.54 -7.03 -8.75
C VAL A 304 -3.37 -7.69 -9.85
N ALA A 305 -2.83 -8.74 -10.46
CA ALA A 305 -3.53 -9.62 -11.36
C ALA A 305 -4.10 -10.81 -10.58
N VAL A 306 -5.40 -11.06 -10.70
CA VAL A 306 -6.12 -12.14 -10.03
C VAL A 306 -6.63 -13.09 -11.10
N LYS A 307 -6.23 -14.36 -11.01
CA LYS A 307 -6.76 -15.39 -11.90
C LYS A 307 -8.18 -15.73 -11.47
N THR A 308 -9.16 -15.45 -12.33
CA THR A 308 -10.53 -15.93 -12.16
C THR A 308 -10.68 -17.23 -12.94
N ASN A 309 -10.91 -18.33 -12.23
CA ASN A 309 -11.25 -19.62 -12.85
C ASN A 309 -12.65 -19.57 -13.47
#